data_AF-A0A6P0VTC8-F1
#
_entry.id   AF-A0A6P0VTC8-F1
#
_cell.length_a   1.000
_cell.length_b   1.000
_cell.length_c   1.000
_cell.angle_alpha   90.00
_cell.angle_beta   90.00
_cell.angle_gamma   90.00
#
_symmetry.space_group_name_H-M   'P 1'
#
loop_
_entity.id
_entity.type
_entity.pdbx_description
1 polymer ?
#
loop_
_entity_poly.entity_id
_entity_poly.type
_entity_poly.pdbx_seq_one_letter_code
_entity_poly.pdbx_strand_id
1 'polypeptide(L)'
;MKLKIFSDQQYLLKSDAVNLNPMLLPFWSNFSETGDYPWMNRHEGYMEIGHTLFDMVPLEEADFVVMPDDWKTVVGELWYSKVNQQAKELYLQFAKKAEEAEKPLIVFFSCDRSDDKVPDLKNAFIFRHSGYRSQKKPRNFIWPSFCEDFVKHYFANQLPIRQKQEKPIIGFCGLTKKDSWKFKFKRIAYYLYILPHWQYRTKCPPFQGHILRNKVLEKLKSSDLVETNFVAENKMVFLGQTS
;
A
#
# COMPACT_ATOMS: atom_id res chain seq x y z
N MET A 1 -12.90 24.75 -10.20
CA MET A 1 -11.59 24.80 -10.88
C MET A 1 -11.06 23.38 -10.90
N LYS A 2 -10.73 22.84 -12.08
CA LYS A 2 -10.14 21.50 -12.21
C LYS A 2 -8.62 21.63 -12.30
N LEU A 3 -7.91 20.63 -11.80
CA LEU A 3 -6.45 20.58 -11.90
C LEU A 3 -6.04 19.92 -13.22
N LYS A 4 -5.12 20.53 -13.97
CA LYS A 4 -4.64 19.98 -15.23
C LYS A 4 -3.50 19.00 -15.00
N ILE A 5 -3.65 17.77 -15.47
CA ILE A 5 -2.64 16.72 -15.31
C ILE A 5 -2.20 16.15 -16.65
N PHE A 6 -0.95 15.70 -16.73
CA PHE A 6 -0.42 14.93 -17.86
C PHE A 6 0.13 13.60 -17.37
N SER A 7 -0.15 12.53 -18.12
CA SER A 7 0.50 11.24 -18.00
C SER A 7 0.57 10.57 -19.36
N ASP A 8 1.39 9.54 -19.49
CA ASP A 8 1.71 8.96 -20.79
C ASP A 8 1.89 7.45 -20.72
N GLN A 9 1.00 6.72 -21.39
CA GLN A 9 0.95 5.26 -21.36
C GLN A 9 2.20 4.61 -21.98
N GLN A 10 2.98 5.32 -22.80
CA GLN A 10 4.19 4.75 -23.40
C GLN A 10 5.28 4.41 -22.36
N TYR A 11 5.19 4.99 -21.15
CA TYR A 11 6.11 4.74 -20.05
C TYR A 11 5.63 3.65 -19.08
N LEU A 12 4.51 2.99 -19.38
CA LEU A 12 4.07 1.81 -18.64
C LEU A 12 4.97 0.62 -18.97
N LEU A 13 5.33 -0.16 -17.95
CA LEU A 13 5.93 -1.47 -18.16
C LEU A 13 4.92 -2.36 -18.91
N LYS A 14 5.32 -2.86 -20.07
CA LYS A 14 4.50 -3.82 -20.84
C LYS A 14 4.54 -5.18 -20.14
N SER A 15 3.49 -5.51 -19.41
CA SER A 15 3.29 -6.80 -18.75
C SER A 15 1.81 -7.14 -18.69
N ASP A 16 1.50 -8.42 -18.48
CA ASP A 16 0.11 -8.92 -18.39
C ASP A 16 -0.68 -8.28 -17.23
N ALA A 17 0.01 -7.78 -16.21
CA ALA A 17 -0.58 -7.01 -15.12
C ALA A 17 0.12 -5.66 -14.98
N VAL A 18 -0.50 -4.60 -15.52
CA VAL A 18 0.00 -3.23 -15.38
C VAL A 18 -0.47 -2.66 -14.04
N ASN A 19 0.47 -2.24 -13.19
CA ASN A 19 0.16 -1.58 -11.92
C ASN A 19 -0.14 -0.09 -12.16
N LEU A 20 -1.28 0.19 -12.79
CA LEU A 20 -1.68 1.56 -13.09
C LEU A 20 -1.80 2.38 -11.81
N ASN A 21 -1.33 3.63 -11.86
CA ASN A 21 -1.62 4.60 -10.83
C ASN A 21 -3.14 4.87 -10.76
N PRO A 22 -3.81 4.60 -9.61
CA PRO A 22 -5.25 4.76 -9.49
C PRO A 22 -5.79 6.14 -9.86
N MET A 23 -4.99 7.19 -9.71
CA MET A 23 -5.38 8.56 -10.10
C MET A 23 -5.74 8.70 -11.58
N LEU A 24 -5.21 7.83 -12.43
CA LEU A 24 -5.36 7.87 -13.89
C LEU A 24 -6.53 7.02 -14.38
N LEU A 25 -7.15 6.20 -13.52
CA LEU A 25 -8.28 5.33 -13.87
C LEU A 25 -9.46 6.04 -14.55
N PRO A 26 -9.87 7.27 -14.17
CA PRO A 26 -10.95 7.96 -14.86
C PRO A 26 -10.64 8.18 -16.35
N PHE A 27 -9.38 8.42 -16.69
CA PHE A 27 -8.95 8.74 -18.05
C PHE A 27 -8.51 7.52 -18.84
N TRP A 28 -8.01 6.48 -18.16
CA TRP A 28 -7.52 5.23 -18.73
C TRP A 28 -8.31 4.04 -18.19
N SER A 29 -9.63 4.04 -18.42
CA SER A 29 -10.57 3.05 -17.88
C SER A 29 -10.32 1.62 -18.38
N ASN A 30 -9.56 1.45 -19.46
CA ASN A 30 -9.17 0.13 -19.98
C ASN A 30 -8.28 -0.69 -19.02
N PHE A 31 -7.80 -0.08 -17.93
CA PHE A 31 -7.02 -0.75 -16.87
C PHE A 31 -7.81 -1.00 -15.59
N SER A 32 -9.12 -0.69 -15.55
CA SER A 32 -9.92 -0.97 -14.35
C SER A 32 -10.08 -2.47 -14.15
N GLU A 33 -9.76 -2.96 -12.95
CA GLU A 33 -10.12 -4.30 -12.51
C GLU A 33 -11.64 -4.45 -12.51
N THR A 34 -12.15 -5.59 -12.97
CA THR A 34 -13.58 -5.94 -12.89
C THR A 34 -13.71 -7.31 -12.25
N GLY A 35 -14.71 -7.47 -11.37
CA GLY A 35 -15.06 -8.74 -10.78
C GLY A 35 -15.92 -8.58 -9.52
N ASP A 36 -16.22 -9.72 -8.90
CA ASP A 36 -17.26 -9.79 -7.86
C ASP A 36 -16.74 -9.49 -6.45
N TYR A 37 -15.43 -9.39 -6.26
CA TYR A 37 -14.86 -9.14 -4.93
C TYR A 37 -14.95 -7.65 -4.56
N PRO A 38 -15.25 -7.32 -3.29
CA PRO A 38 -15.43 -5.92 -2.86
C PRO A 38 -14.27 -4.99 -3.25
N TRP A 39 -13.03 -5.46 -3.08
CA TRP A 39 -11.83 -4.66 -3.34
C TRP A 39 -11.60 -4.34 -4.83
N MET A 40 -12.23 -5.07 -5.75
CA MET A 40 -12.15 -4.76 -7.19
C MET A 40 -12.92 -3.48 -7.52
N ASN A 41 -13.93 -3.15 -6.72
CA ASN A 41 -14.79 -1.97 -6.90
C ASN A 41 -14.32 -0.75 -6.09
N ARG A 42 -13.16 -0.82 -5.44
CA ARG A 42 -12.63 0.25 -4.56
C ARG A 42 -12.39 1.59 -5.25
N HIS A 43 -12.32 1.61 -6.59
CA HIS A 43 -12.10 2.82 -7.38
C HIS A 43 -13.36 3.37 -8.03
N GLU A 44 -14.50 2.68 -8.01
CA GLU A 44 -15.73 3.07 -8.73
C GLU A 44 -16.13 4.52 -8.43
N GLY A 45 -16.28 4.86 -7.14
CA GLY A 45 -16.69 6.20 -6.74
C GLY A 45 -15.69 7.28 -7.15
N TYR A 46 -14.40 6.95 -7.22
CA TYR A 46 -13.39 7.88 -7.74
C TYR A 46 -13.47 8.03 -9.26
N MET A 47 -13.70 6.95 -9.99
CA MET A 47 -13.88 6.99 -11.45
C MET A 47 -15.08 7.84 -11.85
N GLU A 48 -16.17 7.80 -11.08
CA GLU A 48 -17.37 8.64 -11.29
C GLU A 48 -17.08 10.14 -11.16
N ILE A 49 -16.26 10.55 -10.18
CA ILE A 49 -16.00 11.97 -9.91
C ILE A 49 -14.70 12.48 -10.52
N GLY A 50 -13.81 11.61 -10.98
CA GLY A 50 -12.43 11.94 -11.37
C GLY A 50 -12.35 13.03 -12.44
N HIS A 51 -13.22 12.96 -13.45
CA HIS A 51 -13.33 13.98 -14.49
C HIS A 51 -13.86 15.33 -14.00
N THR A 52 -14.49 15.39 -12.82
CA THR A 52 -14.90 16.67 -12.21
C THR A 52 -13.78 17.35 -11.43
N LEU A 53 -12.74 16.59 -11.08
CA LEU A 53 -11.60 17.04 -10.28
C LEU A 53 -10.39 17.39 -11.16
N PHE A 54 -10.16 16.61 -12.21
CA PHE A 54 -8.99 16.71 -13.07
C PHE A 54 -9.37 16.82 -14.54
N ASP A 55 -8.51 17.48 -15.32
CA ASP A 55 -8.51 17.41 -16.77
C ASP A 55 -7.17 16.84 -17.25
N MET A 56 -7.21 15.87 -18.16
CA MET A 56 -6.01 15.35 -18.82
C MET A 56 -5.70 16.21 -20.04
N VAL A 57 -4.52 16.84 -20.05
CA VAL A 57 -4.12 17.83 -21.05
C VAL A 57 -2.73 17.50 -21.61
N PRO A 58 -2.32 18.09 -22.74
CA PRO A 58 -0.93 18.04 -23.19
C PRO A 58 0.07 18.53 -22.13
N LEU A 59 1.31 18.04 -22.19
CA LEU A 59 2.36 18.29 -21.19
C LEU A 59 2.58 19.79 -20.94
N GLU A 60 2.52 20.60 -21.99
CA GLU A 60 2.79 22.04 -21.98
C GLU A 60 1.76 22.78 -21.10
N GLU A 61 0.51 22.32 -21.12
CA GLU A 61 -0.61 22.90 -20.38
C GLU A 61 -0.80 22.34 -18.97
N ALA A 62 -0.13 21.23 -18.66
CA ALA A 62 -0.33 20.54 -17.39
C ALA A 62 0.18 21.37 -16.19
N ASP A 63 -0.56 21.35 -15.09
CA ASP A 63 -0.09 21.87 -13.81
C ASP A 63 0.86 20.86 -13.15
N PHE A 64 0.57 19.56 -13.31
CA PHE A 64 1.35 18.46 -12.77
C PHE A 64 1.53 17.33 -13.78
N VAL A 65 2.69 16.69 -13.74
CA VAL A 65 2.93 15.42 -14.43
C VAL A 65 2.74 14.29 -13.42
N VAL A 66 1.93 13.30 -13.77
CA VAL A 66 1.62 12.16 -12.89
C VAL A 66 2.27 10.91 -13.46
N MET A 67 3.08 10.23 -12.66
CA MET A 67 3.68 8.96 -13.07
C MET A 67 2.58 7.94 -13.44
N PRO A 68 2.72 7.25 -14.60
CA PRO A 68 1.67 6.36 -15.10
C PRO A 68 1.46 5.12 -14.22
N ASP A 69 2.51 4.61 -13.58
CA ASP A 69 2.42 3.48 -12.66
C ASP A 69 2.93 3.83 -11.25
N ASP A 70 2.66 2.92 -10.32
CA ASP A 70 3.13 3.04 -8.95
C ASP A 70 4.59 2.59 -8.82
N TRP A 71 5.38 3.25 -7.97
CA TRP A 71 6.78 2.89 -7.74
C TRP A 71 6.98 1.44 -7.26
N LYS A 72 5.93 0.79 -6.73
CA LYS A 72 5.95 -0.65 -6.45
C LYS A 72 6.24 -1.51 -7.70
N THR A 73 5.97 -1.05 -8.92
CA THR A 73 6.41 -1.75 -10.16
C THR A 73 7.93 -1.89 -10.21
N VAL A 74 8.66 -0.90 -9.67
CA VAL A 74 10.12 -0.89 -9.66
C VAL A 74 10.69 -1.75 -8.54
N VAL A 75 10.17 -1.63 -7.32
CA VAL A 75 10.74 -2.34 -6.15
C VAL A 75 10.11 -3.70 -5.86
N GLY A 76 8.94 -3.95 -6.44
CA GLY A 76 8.06 -5.08 -6.15
C GLY A 76 7.27 -4.93 -4.84
N GLU A 77 6.28 -5.80 -4.67
CA GLU A 77 5.36 -5.73 -3.52
C GLU A 77 5.95 -6.35 -2.25
N LEU A 78 6.82 -7.35 -2.40
CA LEU A 78 7.34 -8.15 -1.30
C LEU A 78 8.72 -7.66 -0.89
N TRP A 79 9.06 -7.76 0.40
CA TRP A 79 10.33 -7.28 0.96
C TRP A 79 11.58 -7.93 0.34
N TYR A 80 11.43 -9.09 -0.31
CA TYR A 80 12.50 -9.79 -1.03
C TYR A 80 12.45 -9.60 -2.55
N SER A 81 11.50 -8.82 -3.08
CA SER A 81 11.42 -8.52 -4.49
C SER A 81 12.67 -7.75 -4.93
N LYS A 82 13.25 -8.21 -6.04
CA LYS A 82 14.37 -7.54 -6.70
C LYS A 82 13.86 -6.33 -7.48
N VAL A 83 14.70 -5.32 -7.60
CA VAL A 83 14.41 -4.15 -8.42
C VAL A 83 14.25 -4.56 -9.88
N ASN A 84 13.12 -4.18 -10.49
CA ASN A 84 12.92 -4.29 -11.92
C ASN A 84 13.63 -3.11 -12.62
N GLN A 85 14.75 -3.41 -13.29
CA GLN A 85 15.56 -2.37 -13.94
C GLN A 85 14.85 -1.73 -15.13
N GLN A 86 14.08 -2.49 -15.90
CA GLN A 86 13.34 -1.94 -17.04
C GLN A 86 12.27 -0.94 -16.57
N ALA A 87 11.51 -1.30 -15.53
CA ALA A 87 10.54 -0.37 -14.93
C ALA A 87 11.24 0.88 -14.39
N LYS A 88 12.39 0.70 -13.73
CA LYS A 88 13.19 1.83 -13.22
C LYS A 88 13.65 2.76 -14.34
N GLU A 89 14.10 2.23 -15.47
CA GLU A 89 14.54 3.02 -16.63
C GLU A 89 13.39 3.85 -17.20
N LEU A 90 12.21 3.25 -17.40
CA LEU A 90 11.02 3.97 -17.84
C LEU A 90 10.64 5.10 -16.87
N TYR A 91 10.72 4.82 -15.57
CA TYR A 91 10.46 5.79 -14.50
C TYR A 91 11.38 7.01 -14.59
N LEU A 92 12.69 6.77 -14.78
CA LEU A 92 13.69 7.82 -14.89
C LEU A 92 13.54 8.62 -16.18
N GLN A 93 13.20 7.96 -17.30
CA GLN A 93 12.92 8.65 -18.56
C GLN A 93 11.69 9.56 -18.44
N PHE A 94 10.61 9.10 -17.81
CA PHE A 94 9.42 9.90 -17.60
C PHE A 94 9.66 11.06 -16.63
N ALA A 95 10.41 10.83 -15.55
CA ALA A 95 10.82 11.89 -14.63
C ALA A 95 11.69 12.95 -15.33
N LYS A 96 12.59 12.54 -16.23
CA LYS A 96 13.40 13.46 -17.03
C LYS A 96 12.53 14.30 -17.98
N LYS A 97 11.51 13.70 -18.61
CA LYS A 97 10.55 14.42 -19.46
C LYS A 97 9.80 15.50 -18.66
N ALA A 98 9.37 15.19 -17.43
CA ALA A 98 8.74 16.18 -16.55
C ALA A 98 9.72 17.31 -16.17
N GLU A 99 10.98 16.97 -15.88
CA GLU A 99 12.03 17.94 -15.57
C GLU A 99 12.33 18.87 -16.74
N GLU A 100 12.48 18.34 -17.95
CA GLU A 100 12.76 19.11 -19.18
C GLU A 100 11.62 20.09 -19.52
N ALA A 101 10.39 19.73 -19.16
CA ALA A 101 9.22 20.60 -19.30
C ALA A 101 8.99 21.53 -18.09
N GLU A 102 9.90 21.51 -17.10
CA GLU A 102 9.83 22.28 -15.86
C GLU A 102 8.52 22.07 -15.06
N LYS A 103 7.89 20.89 -15.22
CA LYS A 103 6.64 20.56 -14.53
C LYS A 103 6.90 19.78 -13.25
N PRO A 104 6.16 20.06 -12.16
CA PRO A 104 6.24 19.25 -10.95
C PRO A 104 5.73 17.83 -11.21
N LEU A 105 6.49 16.84 -10.73
CA LEU A 105 6.18 15.42 -10.89
C LEU A 105 5.44 14.89 -9.65
N ILE A 106 4.44 14.05 -9.86
CA ILE A 106 3.72 13.32 -8.82
C ILE A 106 4.06 11.83 -8.96
N VAL A 107 4.52 11.24 -7.85
CA VAL A 107 4.88 9.83 -7.71
C VAL A 107 4.04 9.21 -6.62
N PHE A 108 3.44 8.06 -6.91
CA PHE A 108 2.77 7.22 -5.92
C PHE A 108 3.64 6.02 -5.57
N PHE A 109 3.62 5.65 -4.30
CA PHE A 109 4.30 4.49 -3.77
C PHE A 109 3.41 3.78 -2.77
N SER A 110 2.62 2.84 -3.28
CA SER A 110 1.41 2.32 -2.65
C SER A 110 1.55 0.85 -2.25
N CYS A 111 2.55 0.52 -1.43
CA CYS A 111 2.75 -0.84 -0.93
C CYS A 111 3.33 -0.87 0.49
N ASP A 112 3.47 -2.07 1.05
CA ASP A 112 4.03 -2.29 2.38
C ASP A 112 5.50 -1.85 2.50
N ARG A 113 6.22 -1.78 1.37
CA ARG A 113 7.60 -1.27 1.28
C ARG A 113 7.67 0.22 0.98
N SER A 114 6.56 0.95 1.14
CA SER A 114 6.49 2.37 0.78
C SER A 114 7.42 3.28 1.59
N ASP A 115 8.18 2.77 2.56
CA ASP A 115 9.29 3.45 3.24
C ASP A 115 10.64 3.34 2.52
N ASP A 116 10.76 2.49 1.49
CA ASP A 116 11.98 2.31 0.71
C ASP A 116 12.41 3.59 -0.02
N LYS A 117 13.70 3.66 -0.34
CA LYS A 117 14.28 4.80 -1.04
C LYS A 117 13.74 4.88 -2.48
N VAL A 118 13.13 6.01 -2.81
CA VAL A 118 12.89 6.44 -4.18
C VAL A 118 14.10 7.29 -4.59
N PRO A 119 14.61 7.18 -5.84
CA PRO A 119 15.65 8.07 -6.35
C PRO A 119 15.32 9.54 -6.10
N ASP A 120 16.35 10.38 -5.98
CA ASP A 120 16.12 11.82 -5.83
C ASP A 120 15.69 12.38 -7.20
N LEU A 121 14.37 12.56 -7.36
CA LEU A 121 13.74 13.11 -8.55
C LEU A 121 13.52 14.62 -8.35
N LYS A 122 13.96 15.43 -9.30
CA LYS A 122 13.83 16.88 -9.21
C LYS A 122 12.36 17.29 -9.24
N ASN A 123 12.01 18.25 -8.39
CA ASN A 123 10.65 18.79 -8.26
C ASN A 123 9.53 17.75 -8.02
N ALA A 124 9.86 16.55 -7.53
CA ALA A 124 8.86 15.51 -7.30
C ALA A 124 8.15 15.62 -5.94
N PHE A 125 6.85 15.36 -5.95
CA PHE A 125 6.02 15.08 -4.79
C PHE A 125 5.77 13.58 -4.73
N ILE A 126 6.03 12.97 -3.58
CA ILE A 126 5.94 11.52 -3.38
C ILE A 126 4.84 11.21 -2.38
N PHE A 127 3.80 10.52 -2.82
CA PHE A 127 2.70 10.04 -2.01
C PHE A 127 2.94 8.58 -1.62
N ARG A 128 2.91 8.28 -0.33
CA ARG A 128 3.28 6.97 0.23
C ARG A 128 2.16 6.43 1.11
N HIS A 129 1.92 5.12 1.06
CA HIS A 129 1.00 4.48 2.01
C HIS A 129 1.53 4.47 3.45
N SER A 130 2.85 4.44 3.62
CA SER A 130 3.49 4.43 4.94
C SER A 130 4.77 5.25 4.96
N GLY A 131 5.18 5.67 6.15
CA GLY A 131 6.43 6.39 6.35
C GLY A 131 6.76 6.59 7.82
N TYR A 132 8.04 6.58 8.13
CA TYR A 132 8.51 6.90 9.47
C TYR A 132 8.59 8.40 9.65
N ARG A 133 8.06 8.90 10.78
CA ARG A 133 8.20 10.33 11.16
C ARG A 133 9.66 10.79 11.16
N SER A 134 10.59 9.93 11.58
CA SER A 134 12.03 10.19 11.60
C SER A 134 12.68 10.29 10.22
N GLN A 135 11.95 9.94 9.14
CA GLN A 135 12.40 9.98 7.75
C GLN A 135 11.56 10.93 6.90
N LYS A 136 10.78 11.82 7.54
CA LYS A 136 9.92 12.76 6.84
C LYS A 136 10.76 13.69 5.97
N LYS A 137 10.43 13.76 4.68
CA LYS A 137 10.97 14.73 3.72
C LYS A 137 9.89 15.77 3.37
N PRO A 138 10.22 17.03 3.05
CA PRO A 138 9.24 18.10 2.81
C PRO A 138 8.22 17.81 1.69
N ARG A 139 8.58 17.01 0.69
CA ARG A 139 7.71 16.64 -0.46
C ARG A 139 7.24 15.19 -0.42
N ASN A 140 7.33 14.56 0.75
CA ASN A 140 6.77 13.23 0.98
C ASN A 140 5.49 13.37 1.79
N PHE A 141 4.40 12.86 1.25
CA PHE A 141 3.08 12.88 1.87
C PHE A 141 2.62 11.45 2.14
N ILE A 142 1.86 11.30 3.23
CA ILE A 142 1.13 10.06 3.48
C ILE A 142 -0.19 10.14 2.73
N TRP A 143 -0.51 9.09 2.00
CA TRP A 143 -1.71 8.97 1.17
C TRP A 143 -2.46 7.68 1.57
N PRO A 144 -3.78 7.75 1.83
CA PRO A 144 -4.56 6.56 2.16
C PRO A 144 -4.78 5.68 0.92
N SER A 145 -4.84 4.37 1.12
CA SER A 145 -5.30 3.47 0.06
C SER A 145 -6.77 3.72 -0.27
N PHE A 146 -7.15 3.50 -1.52
CA PHE A 146 -8.56 3.29 -1.87
C PHE A 146 -9.06 2.06 -1.12
N CYS A 147 -10.26 2.18 -0.55
CA CYS A 147 -10.96 1.10 0.13
C CYS A 147 -12.35 0.93 -0.45
N GLU A 148 -12.80 -0.30 -0.47
CA GLU A 148 -14.13 -0.70 -0.83
C GLU A 148 -15.17 -0.21 0.19
N ASP A 149 -16.40 -0.03 -0.29
CA ASP A 149 -17.55 0.19 0.59
C ASP A 149 -18.23 -1.14 0.91
N PHE A 150 -17.90 -1.69 2.08
CA PHE A 150 -18.52 -2.92 2.57
C PHE A 150 -20.01 -2.76 2.89
N VAL A 151 -20.49 -1.55 3.21
CA VAL A 151 -21.90 -1.30 3.47
C VAL A 151 -22.68 -1.36 2.16
N LYS A 152 -22.14 -0.75 1.10
CA LYS A 152 -22.66 -0.89 -0.27
C LYS A 152 -22.70 -2.36 -0.69
N HIS A 153 -21.58 -3.07 -0.56
CA HIS A 153 -21.43 -4.43 -1.08
C HIS A 153 -22.23 -5.49 -0.31
N TYR A 154 -22.14 -5.52 1.03
CA TYR A 154 -22.74 -6.59 1.84
C TYR A 154 -24.12 -6.25 2.42
N PHE A 155 -24.48 -4.96 2.47
CA PHE A 155 -25.68 -4.51 3.15
C PHE A 155 -26.57 -3.60 2.30
N ALA A 156 -26.39 -3.58 0.97
CA ALA A 156 -27.20 -2.78 0.04
C ALA A 156 -27.33 -1.30 0.47
N ASN A 157 -26.21 -0.69 0.89
CA ASN A 157 -26.12 0.67 1.42
C ASN A 157 -26.87 0.92 2.75
N GLN A 158 -27.30 -0.12 3.46
CA GLN A 158 -27.94 -0.01 4.77
C GLN A 158 -26.94 -0.34 5.87
N LEU A 159 -26.45 0.68 6.57
CA LEU A 159 -25.49 0.48 7.67
C LEU A 159 -26.18 -0.26 8.84
N PRO A 160 -25.80 -1.51 9.16
CA PRO A 160 -26.37 -2.20 10.32
C PRO A 160 -25.82 -1.58 11.60
N ILE A 161 -26.69 -0.94 12.40
CA ILE A 161 -26.32 -0.39 13.70
C ILE A 161 -26.48 -1.47 14.77
N ARG A 162 -25.36 -1.96 15.30
CA ARG A 162 -25.36 -2.92 16.40
C ARG A 162 -25.62 -2.24 17.74
N GLN A 163 -26.59 -2.74 18.50
CA GLN A 163 -26.81 -2.31 19.89
C GLN A 163 -25.67 -2.78 20.79
N LYS A 164 -25.21 -1.91 21.69
CA LYS A 164 -24.17 -2.27 22.68
C LYS A 164 -24.80 -3.16 23.74
N GLN A 165 -24.13 -4.27 24.04
CA GLN A 165 -24.49 -5.18 25.12
C GLN A 165 -23.69 -4.83 26.39
N GLU A 166 -24.19 -5.24 27.55
CA GLU A 166 -23.50 -5.07 28.84
C GLU A 166 -22.12 -5.73 28.82
N LYS A 167 -22.04 -6.96 28.28
CA LYS A 167 -20.79 -7.66 28.03
C LYS A 167 -20.36 -7.47 26.56
N PRO A 168 -19.21 -6.83 26.28
CA PRO A 168 -18.79 -6.56 24.91
C PRO A 168 -18.23 -7.83 24.23
N ILE A 169 -18.58 -8.00 22.96
CA ILE A 169 -17.99 -9.04 22.09
C ILE A 169 -16.78 -8.44 21.35
N ILE A 170 -15.62 -9.07 21.48
CA ILE A 170 -14.39 -8.74 20.74
C ILE A 170 -14.21 -9.73 19.60
N GLY A 171 -14.16 -9.21 18.36
CA GLY A 171 -13.87 -9.99 17.16
C GLY A 171 -12.39 -9.96 16.79
N PHE A 172 -11.88 -11.06 16.25
CA PHE A 172 -10.56 -11.11 15.63
C PHE A 172 -10.57 -12.10 14.48
N CYS A 173 -10.03 -11.72 13.32
CA CYS A 173 -9.78 -12.62 12.20
C CYS A 173 -8.35 -12.40 11.69
N GLY A 174 -7.55 -13.46 11.59
CA GLY A 174 -6.24 -13.40 10.95
C GLY A 174 -5.15 -14.23 11.61
N LEU A 175 -3.90 -13.96 11.23
CA LEU A 175 -2.76 -14.79 11.61
C LEU A 175 -2.42 -14.70 13.11
N THR A 176 -2.49 -15.84 13.78
CA THR A 176 -2.00 -16.06 15.15
C THR A 176 -0.95 -17.15 15.12
N LYS A 177 0.31 -16.80 15.37
CA LYS A 177 1.39 -17.77 15.43
C LYS A 177 2.07 -17.68 16.78
N LYS A 178 2.13 -18.81 17.48
CA LYS A 178 2.83 -18.91 18.76
C LYS A 178 4.33 -18.75 18.54
N ASP A 179 4.98 -18.10 19.51
CA ASP A 179 6.43 -17.99 19.54
C ASP A 179 7.03 -19.40 19.68
N SER A 180 7.98 -19.75 18.82
CA SER A 180 8.64 -21.05 18.85
C SER A 180 10.11 -20.88 19.19
N TRP A 181 10.74 -21.91 19.76
CA TRP A 181 12.18 -21.89 20.05
C TRP A 181 13.01 -21.54 18.82
N LYS A 182 12.63 -22.05 17.64
CA LYS A 182 13.26 -21.71 16.36
C LYS A 182 13.22 -20.20 16.07
N PHE A 183 12.09 -19.53 16.32
CA PHE A 183 11.97 -18.07 16.15
C PHE A 183 12.80 -17.30 17.17
N LYS A 184 12.84 -17.74 18.44
CA LYS A 184 13.69 -17.14 19.47
C LYS A 184 15.17 -17.21 19.10
N PHE A 185 15.65 -18.36 18.61
CA PHE A 185 17.04 -18.50 18.13
C PHE A 185 17.33 -17.63 16.91
N LYS A 186 16.45 -17.63 15.90
CA LYS A 186 16.59 -16.75 14.73
C LYS A 186 16.66 -15.27 15.14
N ARG A 187 15.88 -14.86 16.13
CA ARG A 187 15.90 -13.50 16.66
C ARG A 187 17.22 -13.16 17.35
N ILE A 188 17.75 -14.06 18.17
CA ILE A 188 19.06 -13.87 18.81
C ILE A 188 20.15 -13.76 17.74
N ALA A 189 20.17 -14.70 16.77
CA ALA A 189 21.11 -14.67 15.66
C ALA A 189 21.01 -13.36 14.84
N TYR A 190 19.79 -12.91 14.56
CA TYR A 190 19.54 -11.63 13.90
C TYR A 190 20.12 -10.46 14.71
N TYR A 191 19.84 -10.37 16.01
CA TYR A 191 20.38 -9.31 16.85
C TYR A 191 21.91 -9.34 16.92
N LEU A 192 22.52 -10.52 17.06
CA LEU A 192 23.96 -10.69 17.04
C LEU A 192 24.57 -10.24 15.70
N TYR A 193 23.92 -10.56 14.59
CA TYR A 193 24.33 -10.13 13.25
C TYR A 193 24.24 -8.60 13.08
N ILE A 194 23.20 -7.95 13.61
CA ILE A 194 23.04 -6.49 13.46
C ILE A 194 23.86 -5.66 14.45
N LEU A 195 24.39 -6.24 15.54
CA LEU A 195 25.24 -5.55 16.52
C LEU A 195 26.46 -4.84 15.89
N PRO A 196 27.31 -5.49 15.07
CA PRO A 196 28.43 -4.82 14.40
C PRO A 196 27.98 -3.87 13.27
N HIS A 197 26.73 -4.01 12.83
CA HIS A 197 26.15 -3.27 11.71
C HIS A 197 25.26 -2.14 12.24
N TRP A 198 25.81 -1.28 13.11
CA TRP A 198 25.07 -0.21 13.81
C TRP A 198 24.30 0.73 12.87
N GLN A 199 24.86 1.01 11.68
CA GLN A 199 24.21 1.79 10.60
C GLN A 199 23.01 1.08 9.95
N TYR A 200 22.91 -0.25 10.08
CA TYR A 200 21.83 -1.10 9.60
C TYR A 200 20.91 -1.58 10.72
N ARG A 201 21.01 -1.02 11.95
CA ARG A 201 19.97 -1.20 12.97
C ARG A 201 18.65 -0.84 12.30
N THR A 202 17.85 -1.86 12.03
CA THR A 202 16.55 -1.69 11.41
C THR A 202 15.80 -0.66 12.24
N LYS A 203 15.38 0.43 11.59
CA LYS A 203 14.58 1.47 12.25
C LYS A 203 13.27 0.90 12.82
N CYS A 204 12.89 -0.30 12.37
CA CYS A 204 11.78 -1.09 12.89
C CYS A 204 12.29 -2.44 13.43
N PRO A 205 11.98 -2.81 14.69
CA PRO A 205 12.38 -4.09 15.26
C PRO A 205 11.81 -5.27 14.45
N PRO A 206 12.43 -6.47 14.54
CA PRO A 206 11.92 -7.66 13.87
C PRO A 206 10.45 -7.88 14.21
N PHE A 207 9.63 -8.01 13.17
CA PHE A 207 8.17 -7.99 13.24
C PHE A 207 7.62 -9.07 14.20
N GLN A 208 7.19 -8.64 15.40
CA GLN A 208 6.61 -9.50 16.44
C GLN A 208 5.09 -9.39 16.55
N GLY A 209 4.44 -8.73 15.58
CA GLY A 209 3.01 -8.42 15.64
C GLY A 209 2.16 -9.67 15.91
N HIS A 210 2.46 -10.79 15.25
CA HIS A 210 1.73 -12.05 15.42
C HIS A 210 1.91 -12.70 16.81
N ILE A 211 3.09 -12.58 17.43
CA ILE A 211 3.37 -13.13 18.77
C ILE A 211 2.64 -12.31 19.84
N LEU A 212 2.75 -10.98 19.78
CA LEU A 212 2.08 -10.08 20.71
C LEU A 212 0.57 -10.24 20.62
N ARG A 213 0.04 -10.29 19.40
CA ARG A 213 -1.36 -10.57 19.13
C ARG A 213 -1.81 -11.89 19.75
N ASN A 214 -1.06 -12.99 19.55
CA ASN A 214 -1.41 -14.26 20.17
C ASN A 214 -1.50 -14.14 21.70
N LYS A 215 -0.54 -13.47 22.33
CA LYS A 215 -0.57 -13.26 23.80
C LYS A 215 -1.80 -12.46 24.25
N VAL A 216 -2.18 -11.44 23.49
CA VAL A 216 -3.38 -10.63 23.78
C VAL A 216 -4.65 -11.47 23.63
N LEU A 217 -4.77 -12.24 22.55
CA LEU A 217 -5.95 -13.09 22.30
C LEU A 217 -6.13 -14.15 23.38
N GLU A 218 -5.05 -14.79 23.85
CA GLU A 218 -5.13 -15.77 24.96
C GLU A 218 -5.63 -15.11 26.25
N LYS A 219 -5.15 -13.90 26.57
CA LYS A 219 -5.62 -13.14 27.75
C LYS A 219 -7.09 -12.71 27.63
N LEU A 220 -7.52 -12.29 26.44
CA LEU A 220 -8.91 -11.90 26.20
C LEU A 220 -9.84 -13.11 26.29
N LYS A 221 -9.41 -14.26 25.78
CA LYS A 221 -10.17 -15.52 25.83
C LYS A 221 -10.38 -16.02 27.27
N SER A 222 -9.43 -15.75 28.17
CA SER A 222 -9.52 -16.13 29.59
C SER A 222 -10.19 -15.08 30.48
N SER A 223 -10.69 -13.98 29.93
CA SER A 223 -11.27 -12.89 30.73
C SER A 223 -12.78 -13.00 30.82
N ASP A 224 -13.32 -12.96 32.03
CA ASP A 224 -14.77 -12.97 32.25
C ASP A 224 -15.46 -11.65 31.88
N LEU A 225 -14.68 -10.60 31.59
CA LEU A 225 -15.17 -9.25 31.27
C LEU A 225 -15.68 -9.12 29.82
N VAL A 226 -15.33 -10.05 28.93
CA VAL A 226 -15.63 -9.94 27.49
C VAL A 226 -16.07 -11.28 26.92
N GLU A 227 -16.77 -11.24 25.80
CA GLU A 227 -16.98 -12.42 24.95
C GLU A 227 -16.06 -12.33 23.73
N THR A 228 -15.57 -13.46 23.24
CA THR A 228 -14.63 -13.50 22.11
C THR A 228 -15.21 -14.21 20.91
N ASN A 229 -15.13 -13.60 19.73
CA ASN A 229 -15.43 -14.22 18.44
C ASN A 229 -14.16 -14.23 17.58
N PHE A 230 -13.29 -15.21 17.80
CA PHE A 230 -11.97 -15.27 17.17
C PHE A 230 -11.89 -16.34 16.08
N VAL A 231 -11.56 -15.92 14.87
CA VAL A 231 -11.20 -16.76 13.72
C VAL A 231 -9.67 -16.70 13.57
N ALA A 232 -8.99 -17.59 14.28
CA ALA A 232 -7.54 -17.59 14.39
C ALA A 232 -6.90 -18.51 13.34
N GLU A 233 -6.13 -17.93 12.43
CA GLU A 233 -5.42 -18.67 11.37
C GLU A 233 -3.96 -18.93 11.77
N ASN A 234 -3.46 -20.13 11.51
CA ASN A 234 -2.07 -20.50 11.78
C ASN A 234 -1.16 -20.50 10.54
N LYS A 235 -1.76 -20.37 9.34
CA LYS A 235 -1.09 -20.28 8.05
C LYS A 235 -1.17 -18.86 7.51
N MET A 236 -0.11 -18.42 6.83
CA MET A 236 -0.18 -17.17 6.06
C MET A 236 -0.96 -17.47 4.78
N VAL A 237 -2.11 -16.83 4.63
CA VAL A 237 -3.01 -17.01 3.47
C VAL A 237 -2.42 -16.35 2.20
N PHE A 238 -1.53 -15.37 2.34
CA PHE A 238 -1.01 -14.53 1.25
C PHE A 238 0.33 -14.97 0.64
N LEU A 239 0.93 -16.06 1.10
CA LEU A 239 2.07 -16.66 0.42
C LEU A 239 1.57 -17.94 -0.21
N GLY A 240 1.32 -17.87 -1.53
CA GLY A 240 0.82 -18.97 -2.33
C GLY A 240 1.47 -20.29 -1.92
N GLN A 241 0.64 -21.27 -1.60
CA GLN A 241 1.08 -22.65 -1.62
C GLN A 241 1.44 -22.93 -3.09
N THR A 242 2.73 -22.86 -3.42
CA THR A 242 3.24 -23.70 -4.49
C THR A 242 3.09 -25.13 -3.99
N SER A 243 1.96 -25.75 -4.35
CA SER A 243 1.89 -27.20 -4.50
C SER A 243 2.88 -27.65 -5.57
#